data_AF-A0A2P5PAA3-F1
#
_entry.id   AF-A0A2P5PAA3-F1
#
_cell.length_a   1.000
_cell.length_b   1.000
_cell.length_c   1.000
_cell.angle_alpha   90.00
_cell.angle_beta   90.00
_cell.angle_gamma   90.00
#
_symmetry.space_group_name_H-M   'P 1'
#
loop_
_entity.id
_entity.type
_entity.pdbx_description
1 polymer ?
#
loop_
_entity_poly.entity_id
_entity_poly.type
_entity_poly.pdbx_seq_one_letter_code
_entity_poly.pdbx_strand_id
1 'polypeptide(L)' 'MKASELIKLLQKYPGDTRVLVWDQENFAYAEPELKIEDLIIAIEFGAEKICPSAKKWQYSDTRTIQVITIR' A
#
# COMPACT_ATOMS: atom_id res chain seq x y z
N MET A 1 -5.77 5.68 -13.36
CA MET A 1 -4.42 5.16 -13.66
C MET A 1 -4.16 3.95 -12.77
N LYS A 2 -3.58 2.87 -13.27
CA LYS A 2 -3.22 1.72 -12.43
C LYS A 2 -1.96 2.04 -11.63
N ALA A 3 -1.83 1.54 -10.40
CA ALA A 3 -0.65 1.78 -9.55
C ALA A 3 0.69 1.43 -10.24
N SER A 4 0.69 0.38 -11.07
CA SER A 4 1.85 -0.04 -11.87
C SER A 4 2.31 0.99 -12.89
N GLU A 5 1.40 1.81 -13.41
CA GLU A 5 1.69 2.87 -14.39
C GLU A 5 2.26 4.10 -13.69
N LEU A 6 1.74 4.43 -12.49
CA LEU A 6 2.25 5.50 -11.64
C LEU A 6 3.69 5.23 -11.21
N ILE A 7 4.00 4.01 -10.74
CA ILE A 7 5.36 3.65 -10.31
C ILE A 7 6.38 3.81 -11.45
N LYS A 8 6.04 3.34 -12.66
CA LYS A 8 6.91 3.50 -13.84
C LYS A 8 7.11 4.97 -14.24
N LEU A 9 6.11 5.81 -14.02
CA LEU A 9 6.21 7.24 -14.30
C LEU A 9 7.12 7.93 -13.29
N LEU A 10 6.99 7.61 -12.01
CA LEU A 10 7.79 8.19 -10.92
C LEU A 10 9.28 7.86 -11.06
N GLN A 11 9.63 6.69 -11.60
CA GLN A 11 11.02 6.31 -11.88
C GLN A 11 11.74 7.22 -12.89
N LYS A 12 11.03 8.05 -13.66
CA LYS A 12 11.62 8.99 -14.63
C LYS A 12 12.12 10.28 -13.98
N TYR A 13 11.78 10.52 -12.72
CA TYR A 13 12.13 11.72 -11.98
C TYR A 13 13.18 11.41 -10.91
N PRO A 14 13.98 12.40 -10.49
CA PRO A 14 14.88 12.26 -9.36
C PRO A 14 14.19 11.71 -8.11
N GLY A 15 14.88 10.90 -7.30
CA GLY A 15 14.32 10.26 -6.11
C GLY A 15 13.86 11.22 -5.01
N ASP A 16 14.28 12.48 -5.07
CA ASP A 16 13.88 13.60 -4.20
C ASP A 16 12.68 14.39 -4.75
N THR A 17 12.10 13.96 -5.88
CA THR A 17 10.92 14.61 -6.46
C THR A 17 9.73 14.45 -5.53
N ARG A 18 9.24 15.57 -4.99
CA ARG A 18 8.03 15.60 -4.16
C ARG A 18 6.82 15.21 -5.00
N VAL A 19 6.14 14.16 -4.57
CA VAL A 19 4.84 13.75 -5.12
C VAL A 19 3.76 14.42 -4.29
N LEU A 20 2.78 15.03 -4.95
CA LEU A 20 1.61 15.62 -4.30
C LEU A 20 0.34 14.99 -4.88
N VAL A 21 -0.64 14.75 -4.03
CA VAL A 21 -1.99 14.36 -4.42
C VAL A 21 -2.85 15.61 -4.43
N TRP A 22 -3.59 15.83 -5.52
CA TRP A 22 -4.58 16.89 -5.60
C TRP A 22 -5.90 16.40 -5.02
N ASP A 23 -6.33 17.03 -3.92
CA ASP A 23 -7.64 16.84 -3.33
C ASP A 23 -8.62 17.80 -4.01
N GLN A 24 -9.55 17.25 -4.79
CA GLN A 24 -10.54 18.03 -5.52
C GLN A 24 -11.63 18.60 -4.59
N GLU A 25 -11.94 17.95 -3.46
CA GLU A 25 -12.97 18.42 -2.54
C GLU A 25 -12.50 19.64 -1.76
N ASN A 26 -11.23 19.60 -1.33
CA ASN A 26 -10.62 20.66 -0.52
C ASN A 26 -9.81 21.67 -1.35
N PHE A 27 -9.74 21.49 -2.68
CA PHE A 27 -8.94 22.31 -3.61
C PHE A 27 -7.50 22.53 -3.13
N ALA A 28 -6.87 21.47 -2.63
CA ALA A 28 -5.59 21.52 -1.96
C ALA A 28 -4.65 20.43 -2.47
N TYR A 29 -3.35 20.71 -2.42
CA TYR A 29 -2.32 19.70 -2.63
C TYR A 29 -1.92 19.12 -1.27
N ALA A 30 -1.95 17.81 -1.13
CA ALA A 30 -1.49 17.08 0.05
C ALA A 30 -0.27 16.22 -0.29
N GLU A 31 0.67 16.10 0.63
CA GLU A 31 1.71 15.07 0.51
C GLU A 31 1.07 13.69 0.73
N PRO A 32 1.35 12.68 -0.11
CA PRO A 32 0.90 11.33 0.13
C PRO A 32 1.50 10.83 1.45
N GLU A 33 0.65 10.52 2.42
CA GLU A 33 1.11 9.94 3.68
C GLU A 33 1.46 8.46 3.44
N LEU A 34 2.74 8.14 3.51
CA LEU A 34 3.20 6.75 3.55
C LEU A 34 2.89 6.16 4.92
N LYS A 35 2.03 5.13 4.96
CA LYS A 35 1.76 4.38 6.18
C LYS A 35 2.35 2.99 6.07
N ILE A 36 3.14 2.64 7.07
CA ILE A 36 3.63 1.27 7.25
C ILE A 36 2.57 0.56 8.08
N GLU A 37 1.92 -0.44 7.51
CA GLU A 37 0.90 -1.24 8.17
C GLU A 37 1.36 -2.70 8.29
N ASP A 38 1.19 -3.28 9.49
CA ASP A 38 1.45 -4.70 9.72
C ASP A 38 0.26 -5.53 9.23
N LEU A 39 0.49 -6.30 8.18
CA LEU A 39 -0.46 -7.23 7.59
C LEU A 39 0.01 -8.68 7.78
N ILE A 40 -0.87 -9.62 7.48
CA ILE A 40 -0.52 -11.04 7.44
C ILE A 40 -0.73 -11.58 6.03
N ILE A 41 0.12 -12.51 5.62
CA ILE A 41 -0.15 -13.40 4.49
C ILE A 41 -0.67 -14.70 5.07
N ALA A 42 -1.87 -15.10 4.65
CA ALA A 42 -2.46 -16.41 4.94
C ALA A 42 -2.54 -17.24 3.65
N ILE A 43 -2.43 -18.57 3.77
CA ILE A 43 -2.68 -19.49 2.67
C ILE A 43 -4.12 -19.99 2.76
N GLU A 44 -4.93 -19.66 1.76
CA GLU A 44 -6.33 -20.09 1.68
C GLU A 44 -6.51 -20.84 0.35
N PHE A 45 -6.92 -22.12 0.40
CA PHE A 45 -7.08 -22.97 -0.79
C PHE A 45 -5.85 -23.03 -1.72
N GLY A 46 -4.64 -22.95 -1.16
CA GLY A 46 -3.38 -23.00 -1.91
C GLY A 46 -2.96 -21.66 -2.53
N ALA A 47 -3.68 -20.57 -2.30
CA ALA A 47 -3.31 -19.23 -2.73
C ALA A 47 -2.91 -18.36 -1.53
N GLU A 48 -1.89 -17.52 -1.71
CA GLU A 48 -1.52 -16.49 -0.74
C GLU A 48 -2.50 -15.32 -0.79
N LYS A 49 -2.94 -14.87 0.38
CA LYS A 49 -3.86 -13.76 0.56
C LYS A 49 -3.34 -12.81 1.63
N ILE A 50 -3.26 -11.52 1.29
CA ILE A 50 -2.88 -10.46 2.23
C ILE A 50 -4.12 -10.01 3.00
N CYS A 51 -4.04 -10.05 4.33
CA CYS A 51 -5.15 -9.74 5.24
C CYS A 51 -4.69 -8.81 6.36
N PRO A 52 -5.62 -8.05 6.99
CA PRO A 52 -5.33 -7.32 8.22
C PRO A 52 -4.85 -8.27 9.33
N SER A 53 -3.82 -7.86 10.07
CA SER A 53 -3.26 -8.62 11.20
C SER A 53 -4.31 -8.95 12.27
N ALA A 54 -5.33 -8.11 12.45
CA ALA A 54 -6.47 -8.37 13.34
C ALA A 54 -7.26 -9.66 13.01
N LYS A 55 -7.16 -10.18 11.79
CA LYS A 55 -7.83 -11.43 11.36
C LYS A 55 -6.96 -12.67 11.52
N LYS A 56 -5.80 -12.58 12.16
CA LYS A 56 -4.87 -13.72 12.33
C LYS A 56 -5.54 -14.96 12.94
N TRP A 57 -6.49 -14.78 13.85
CA TRP A 57 -7.23 -15.87 14.49
C TRP A 57 -8.07 -16.74 13.52
N GLN A 58 -8.35 -16.27 12.31
CA GLN A 58 -9.13 -17.00 11.31
C GLN A 58 -8.32 -18.06 10.56
N TYR A 59 -6.99 -17.99 10.63
CA TYR A 59 -6.09 -18.78 9.80
C TYR A 59 -5.14 -19.61 10.67
N SER A 60 -4.92 -20.86 10.29
CA SER A 60 -4.03 -21.77 11.01
C SER A 60 -2.55 -21.46 10.79
N ASP A 61 -2.19 -20.98 9.60
CA ASP A 61 -0.82 -20.63 9.23
C ASP A 61 -0.77 -19.24 8.61
N THR A 62 0.06 -18.36 9.19
CA THR A 62 0.18 -16.97 8.77
C THR A 62 1.61 -16.46 8.98
N ARG A 63 2.10 -15.64 8.04
CA ARG A 63 3.32 -14.85 8.22
C ARG A 63 3.02 -13.36 8.26
N THR A 64 3.64 -12.63 9.17
CA THR A 64 3.50 -11.16 9.25
C THR A 64 4.37 -10.51 8.18
N ILE A 65 3.84 -9.47 7.54
CA ILE A 65 4.56 -8.62 6.59
C ILE A 65 4.29 -7.16 6.91
N GLN A 66 5.22 -6.29 6.53
CA GLN A 66 5.02 -4.84 6.55
C GLN A 66 4.73 -4.36 5.13
N VAL A 67 3.62 -3.63 4.97
CA VAL A 67 3.20 -3.07 3.69
C VAL A 67 3.17 -1.55 3.78
N ILE A 68 3.72 -0.89 2.76
CA ILE A 68 3.66 0.56 2.61
C ILE A 68 2.41 0.88 1.81
N THR A 69 1.46 1.58 2.43
CA THR A 69 0.25 2.09 1.78
C THR A 69 0.38 3.59 1.55
N ILE A 70 -0.23 4.06 0.46
CA ILE A 70 -0.37 5.47 0.13
C ILE A 70 -1.84 5.81 0.38
N ARG A 71 -2.13 6.80 1.24
CA ARG A 71 -3.48 7.35 1.44
C ARG A 71 -3.73 8.57 0.56
#